data_AF-A0A9E4J1M1-F1
#
_entry.id   AF-A0A9E4J1M1-F1
#
_cell.length_a   1.000
_cell.length_b   1.000
_cell.length_c   1.000
_cell.angle_alpha   90.00
_cell.angle_beta   90.00
_cell.angle_gamma   90.00
#
_symmetry.space_group_name_H-M   'P 1'
#
loop_
_entity.id
_entity.type
_entity.pdbx_description
1 polymer ?
#
loop_
_entity_poly.entity_id
_entity_poly.type
_entity_poly.pdbx_seq_one_letter_code
_entity_poly.pdbx_strand_id
1 'polypeptide(L)' 'MARPGPTTFAKRQREIRKRQRRQEKLERRSIRKMEKEQAAEEAPVDLSGEDPDIAGIVPGPQPLPDWD' A
#
# COMPACT_ATOMS: atom_id res chain seq x y z
N MET A 1 -11.60 -36.87 24.66
CA MET A 1 -11.82 -35.63 23.85
C MET A 1 -12.36 -36.03 22.49
N ALA A 2 -13.50 -35.49 22.05
CA ALA A 2 -14.10 -35.85 20.75
C ALA A 2 -13.26 -35.28 19.60
N ARG A 3 -12.88 -36.13 18.64
CA ARG A 3 -12.19 -35.70 17.42
C ARG A 3 -13.21 -35.07 16.47
N PRO A 4 -12.93 -33.89 15.88
CA PRO A 4 -13.84 -33.29 14.93
C PRO A 4 -14.02 -34.23 13.73
N GLY A 5 -15.28 -34.47 13.35
CA GLY A 5 -15.62 -35.30 12.19
C GLY A 5 -15.06 -34.75 10.87
N PRO A 6 -15.09 -35.55 9.79
CA PRO A 6 -14.57 -35.16 8.49
C PRO A 6 -15.15 -33.83 8.02
N THR A 7 -14.30 -32.97 7.46
CA THR A 7 -14.71 -31.63 7.03
C THR A 7 -15.74 -31.72 5.91
N THR A 8 -16.87 -31.03 6.08
CA THR A 8 -17.91 -31.00 5.05
C THR A 8 -17.39 -30.33 3.77
N PHE A 9 -17.96 -30.69 2.62
CA PHE A 9 -17.60 -30.11 1.31
C PHE A 9 -17.63 -28.57 1.35
N ALA A 10 -18.63 -27.99 2.02
CA ALA A 10 -18.74 -26.54 2.20
C ALA A 10 -17.55 -25.93 2.98
N LYS A 11 -17.04 -26.59 4.02
CA LYS A 11 -15.83 -26.14 4.74
C LYS A 11 -14.61 -26.18 3.82
N ARG A 12 -14.45 -27.23 3.02
CA ARG A 12 -13.34 -27.36 2.06
C ARG A 12 -13.37 -26.23 1.03
N GLN A 13 -14.53 -25.95 0.44
CA GLN A 13 -14.72 -24.85 -0.51
C GLN A 13 -14.40 -23.49 0.12
N ARG A 14 -14.83 -23.25 1.36
CA ARG A 14 -14.51 -22.01 2.10
C ARG A 14 -13.01 -21.84 2.31
N GLU A 15 -12.31 -22.90 2.69
CA GLU A 15 -10.85 -22.87 2.90
C GLU A 15 -10.08 -22.65 1.59
N ILE A 16 -10.52 -23.26 0.48
CA ILE A 16 -9.95 -23.01 -0.85
C ILE A 16 -10.09 -21.53 -1.23
N ARG A 17 -11.29 -20.94 -1.11
CA ARG A 17 -11.52 -19.51 -1.41
C ARG A 17 -10.68 -18.59 -0.54
N LYS A 18 -10.52 -18.89 0.75
CA LYS A 18 -9.65 -18.11 1.64
C LYS A 18 -8.19 -18.16 1.19
N ARG A 19 -7.72 -19.34 0.77
CA ARG A 19 -6.35 -19.53 0.28
C ARG A 19 -6.12 -18.74 -1.01
N GLN A 20 -7.01 -18.87 -1.98
CA GLN A 20 -6.96 -18.14 -3.26
C GLN A 20 -6.92 -16.63 -3.01
N ARG A 21 -7.85 -16.09 -2.20
CA ARG A 21 -7.85 -14.65 -1.86
C ARG A 21 -6.57 -14.18 -1.17
N ARG A 22 -5.93 -15.04 -0.39
CA ARG A 22 -4.63 -14.72 0.25
C ARG A 22 -3.52 -14.69 -0.79
N GLN A 23 -3.47 -15.65 -1.71
CA GLN A 23 -2.50 -15.69 -2.80
C GLN A 23 -2.63 -14.46 -3.70
N GLU A 24 -3.84 -14.15 -4.18
CA GLU A 24 -4.11 -12.94 -5.00
C GLU A 24 -3.66 -11.65 -4.31
N LYS A 25 -3.89 -11.53 -2.99
CA LYS A 25 -3.42 -10.36 -2.23
C LYS A 25 -1.90 -10.28 -2.13
N LEU A 26 -1.22 -11.42 -2.02
CA LEU A 26 0.24 -11.46 -1.96
C LEU A 26 0.85 -11.11 -3.32
N GLU A 27 0.31 -11.66 -4.41
CA GLU A 27 0.70 -11.34 -5.78
C GLU A 27 0.48 -9.85 -6.09
N ARG A 28 -0.67 -9.29 -5.71
CA ARG A 28 -0.92 -7.86 -5.88
C ARG A 28 0.04 -6.99 -5.06
N ARG A 29 0.47 -7.45 -3.88
CA ARG A 29 1.46 -6.73 -3.06
C ARG A 29 2.85 -6.82 -3.66
N SER A 30 3.26 -7.95 -4.24
CA SER A 30 4.56 -8.06 -4.90
C SER A 30 4.63 -7.18 -6.15
N ILE A 31 3.57 -7.18 -6.97
CA ILE A 31 3.48 -6.30 -8.15
C ILE A 31 3.64 -4.83 -7.75
N ARG A 32 2.86 -4.36 -6.76
CA ARG A 32 2.97 -2.97 -6.28
C ARG A 32 4.34 -2.60 -5.73
N LYS A 33 5.05 -3.55 -5.11
CA LYS A 33 6.40 -3.31 -4.63
C LYS A 33 7.36 -3.13 -5.79
N MET A 34 7.29 -4.01 -6.79
CA MET A 34 8.10 -3.90 -8.01
C MET A 34 7.82 -2.60 -8.76
N GLU A 35 6.55 -2.22 -8.93
CA GLU A 35 6.16 -0.95 -9.56
C GLU A 35 6.73 0.26 -8.80
N LYS A 36 6.71 0.22 -7.46
CA LYS A 36 7.27 1.29 -6.64
C LYS A 36 8.80 1.37 -6.75
N GLU A 37 9.48 0.22 -6.76
CA GLU A 37 10.93 0.14 -6.93
C GLU A 37 11.33 0.67 -8.31
N GLN A 38 10.64 0.25 -9.38
CA GLN A 38 10.85 0.75 -10.73
C GLN A 38 10.58 2.26 -10.84
N ALA A 39 9.48 2.75 -10.26
CA ALA A 39 9.18 4.19 -10.26
C ALA A 39 10.24 5.00 -9.49
N ALA A 40 10.87 4.44 -8.46
CA ALA A 40 11.95 5.09 -7.73
C ALA A 40 13.27 5.10 -8.52
N GLU A 41 13.52 4.09 -9.36
CA GLU A 41 14.66 4.05 -10.28
C GLU A 41 14.48 4.99 -11.48
N GLU A 42 13.26 5.09 -12.02
CA GLU A 42 12.94 5.93 -13.18
C GLU A 42 12.66 7.40 -12.83
N ALA A 43 12.36 7.69 -11.56
CA ALA A 43 12.17 9.07 -11.12
C ALA A 43 13.46 9.85 -11.37
N PRO A 44 13.40 10.98 -12.12
CA PRO A 44 14.55 11.87 -12.21
C PRO A 44 14.87 12.33 -10.79
N VAL A 45 16.00 11.87 -10.25
CA VAL A 45 16.55 12.37 -9.00
C VAL A 45 16.91 13.82 -9.31
N ASP A 46 16.10 14.76 -8.85
CA ASP A 46 16.46 16.17 -8.95
C ASP A 46 17.82 16.33 -8.25
N LEU A 47 18.85 16.71 -9.01
CA LEU A 47 20.24 16.65 -8.57
C LEU A 47 20.53 17.62 -7.41
N SER A 48 19.61 18.56 -7.17
CA SER A 48 19.58 19.47 -6.02
C SER A 48 19.01 18.84 -4.75
N GLY A 49 18.23 17.76 -4.85
CA GLY A 49 17.46 17.19 -3.73
C GLY A 49 16.33 18.09 -3.21
N GLU A 50 16.01 19.18 -3.92
CA GLU A 50 14.95 20.11 -3.56
C GLU A 50 13.80 20.00 -4.56
N ASP A 51 12.61 19.67 -4.07
CA ASP A 51 11.38 19.65 -4.88
C ASP A 51 11.14 21.06 -5.47
N PRO A 52 11.00 21.23 -6.79
CA PRO A 52 10.83 22.55 -7.42
C PRO A 52 9.56 23.27 -6.96
N ASP A 53 8.55 22.52 -6.51
CA ASP A 53 7.30 23.06 -5.93
C ASP A 53 7.47 23.55 -4.49
N ILE A 54 8.47 23.06 -3.76
CA ILE A 54 8.74 23.38 -2.34
C ILE A 54 9.95 24.32 -2.19
N ALA A 55 10.83 24.37 -3.19
CA ALA A 55 12.01 25.22 -3.20
C ALA A 55 11.62 26.69 -2.94
N GLY A 56 12.17 27.29 -1.89
CA GLY A 56 11.92 28.67 -1.51
C GLY A 56 10.67 28.91 -0.62
N ILE A 57 9.90 27.88 -0.27
CA ILE A 57 8.83 28.01 0.73
C ILE A 57 9.45 28.00 2.13
N VAL A 58 9.32 29.13 2.84
CA VAL A 58 9.68 29.21 4.26
C VAL A 58 8.46 28.81 5.10
N PRO A 59 8.49 27.67 5.82
CA PRO A 59 7.37 27.30 6.69
C PRO A 59 7.24 28.33 7.82
N GLY A 60 6.07 28.96 7.89
CA GLY A 60 5.76 29.98 8.89
C GLY A 60 4.35 29.78 9.44
N PRO A 61 4.03 30.42 10.58
CA PRO A 61 2.68 30.41 11.11
C PRO A 61 1.71 30.96 10.06
N GLN A 62 0.63 30.23 9.79
CA GLN A 62 -0.44 30.70 8.92
C GLN A 62 -1.05 31.96 9.56
N PRO A 63 -1.24 33.05 8.81
CA PRO A 63 -1.84 34.26 9.36
C PRO A 63 -3.21 33.94 9.95
N LEU A 64 -3.51 34.57 11.09
CA LEU A 64 -4.84 34.53 11.67
C LEU A 64 -5.81 35.17 10.68
N PRO A 65 -6.96 34.54 10.39
CA PRO A 65 -7.91 35.12 9.47
C PRO A 65 -8.61 36.35 10.08
N ASP A 66 -8.76 37.41 9.26
CA ASP A 66 -9.26 38.73 9.66
C ASP A 66 -10.81 38.84 9.66
N TRP A 67 -11.54 37.74 9.85
CA TRP A 67 -13.01 37.84 9.91
C TRP A 67 -13.44 38.30 11.30
N ASP A 68 -14.00 39.51 11.36
CA ASP A 68 -14.80 40.03 12.49
C ASP A 68 -16.13 39.26 12.64
#